data_AF-A0A3N5NCK6-F1
#
_entry.id   AF-A0A3N5NCK6-F1
#
_cell.length_a   1.000
_cell.length_b   1.000
_cell.length_c   1.000
_cell.angle_alpha   90.00
_cell.angle_beta   90.00
_cell.angle_gamma   90.00
#
_symmetry.space_group_name_H-M   'P 1'
#
loop_
_entity.id
_entity.type
_entity.pdbx_description
1 polymer ?
#
loop_
_entity_poly.entity_id
_entity_poly.type
_entity_poly.pdbx_seq_one_letter_code
_entity_poly.pdbx_strand_id
1 'polypeptide(L)'
;HPPTRIERAMEEARVNIDPFKHLDELVKETVKALRPILPIRFEELRLAIKIPADFAPRAYGDIAAGSVMEKEEWQKDGSWVCVVRIPAGIQGEFYDLINKLTKGEGQVKILNQVY
;
A
#
# COMPACT_ATOMS: atom_id res chain seq x y z
N HIS A 1 2.44 -12.11 -0.08
CA HIS A 1 2.68 -13.45 -0.68
C HIS A 1 2.66 -13.31 -2.20
N PRO A 2 3.44 -14.09 -2.95
CA PRO A 2 3.38 -14.10 -4.41
C PRO A 2 1.98 -14.50 -4.92
N PRO A 3 1.50 -13.97 -6.06
CA PRO A 3 0.18 -14.29 -6.62
C PRO A 3 -0.05 -15.80 -6.80
N THR A 4 0.91 -16.52 -7.37
CA THR A 4 0.84 -17.97 -7.59
C THR A 4 0.64 -18.77 -6.30
N ARG A 5 1.10 -18.25 -5.15
CA ARG A 5 0.86 -18.90 -3.85
C ARG A 5 -0.56 -18.66 -3.34
N ILE A 6 -1.14 -17.49 -3.63
CA ILE A 6 -2.52 -17.18 -3.30
C ILE A 6 -3.46 -18.03 -4.15
N GLU A 7 -3.21 -18.13 -5.46
CA GLU A 7 -3.98 -18.96 -6.39
C GLU A 7 -4.08 -20.41 -5.92
N ARG A 8 -2.94 -21.04 -5.60
CA ARG A 8 -2.89 -22.42 -5.10
C ARG A 8 -3.66 -22.60 -3.80
N ALA A 9 -3.58 -21.62 -2.90
CA ALA A 9 -4.30 -21.67 -1.64
C ALA A 9 -5.83 -21.48 -1.84
N MET A 10 -6.24 -20.68 -2.84
CA MET A 10 -7.65 -20.53 -3.21
C MET A 10 -8.23 -21.80 -3.81
N GLU A 11 -7.47 -22.52 -4.64
CA GLU A 11 -7.84 -23.83 -5.16
C GLU A 11 -8.01 -24.86 -4.03
N GLU A 12 -7.05 -24.94 -3.11
CA GLU A 12 -7.08 -25.85 -1.96
C GLU A 12 -8.26 -25.55 -1.02
N ALA A 13 -8.53 -24.27 -0.77
CA ALA A 13 -9.66 -23.80 0.03
C ALA A 13 -11.02 -23.91 -0.70
N ARG A 14 -11.02 -24.24 -2.00
CA ARG A 14 -12.22 -24.29 -2.87
C ARG A 14 -13.03 -22.98 -2.80
N VAL A 15 -12.34 -21.84 -2.88
CA VAL A 15 -12.99 -20.53 -2.86
C VAL A 15 -13.91 -20.39 -4.08
N ASN A 16 -15.19 -20.08 -3.83
CA ASN A 16 -16.15 -19.79 -4.88
C ASN A 16 -16.26 -18.28 -5.06
N ILE A 17 -16.06 -17.79 -6.29
CA ILE A 17 -16.11 -16.37 -6.63
C ILE A 17 -17.49 -16.05 -7.19
N ASP A 18 -18.28 -15.28 -6.44
CA ASP A 18 -19.57 -14.78 -6.88
C ASP A 18 -19.37 -13.48 -7.71
N PRO A 19 -19.72 -13.48 -9.02
CA PRO A 19 -19.52 -12.31 -9.88
C PRO A 19 -20.44 -11.13 -9.56
N PHE A 20 -21.46 -11.32 -8.71
CA PHE A 20 -22.39 -10.25 -8.33
C PHE A 20 -21.97 -9.50 -7.06
N LYS A 21 -21.00 -10.03 -6.31
CA LYS A 21 -20.49 -9.38 -5.09
C LYS A 21 -19.47 -8.30 -5.42
N HIS A 22 -19.40 -7.29 -4.55
CA HIS A 22 -18.34 -6.27 -4.61
C HIS A 22 -16.97 -6.89 -4.28
N LEU A 23 -15.92 -6.34 -4.90
CA LEU A 23 -14.54 -6.81 -4.73
C LEU A 23 -14.11 -6.86 -3.25
N ASP A 24 -14.44 -5.83 -2.47
CA ASP A 24 -14.07 -5.77 -1.05
C ASP A 24 -14.68 -6.91 -0.23
N GLU A 25 -15.91 -7.31 -0.55
CA GLU A 25 -16.58 -8.45 0.08
C GLU A 25 -15.91 -9.76 -0.31
N LEU A 26 -15.66 -9.96 -1.60
CA LEU A 26 -14.97 -11.14 -2.12
C LEU A 26 -13.57 -11.30 -1.51
N VAL A 27 -12.82 -10.21 -1.38
CA VAL A 27 -11.49 -10.19 -0.75
C VAL A 27 -11.60 -10.62 0.71
N LYS A 28 -12.55 -10.04 1.47
CA LYS A 28 -12.73 -10.36 2.89
C LYS A 28 -13.10 -11.83 3.12
N GLU A 29 -14.00 -12.37 2.31
CA GLU A 29 -14.42 -13.77 2.38
C GLU A 29 -13.29 -14.72 2.00
N THR A 30 -12.60 -14.43 0.89
CA THR A 30 -11.45 -15.21 0.41
C THR A 30 -10.36 -15.25 1.47
N VAL A 31 -9.97 -14.10 2.02
CA VAL A 31 -8.92 -14.03 3.05
C VAL A 31 -9.29 -14.85 4.29
N LYS A 32 -10.57 -14.84 4.70
CA LYS A 32 -11.04 -15.67 5.82
C LYS A 32 -10.91 -17.17 5.51
N ALA A 33 -11.25 -17.60 4.30
CA ALA A 33 -11.13 -18.99 3.87
C ALA A 33 -9.67 -19.45 3.75
N LEU A 34 -8.75 -18.56 3.39
CA LEU A 34 -7.32 -18.88 3.25
C LEU A 34 -6.59 -19.00 4.58
N ARG A 35 -7.03 -18.34 5.67
CA ARG A 35 -6.33 -18.31 6.97
C ARG A 35 -5.89 -19.67 7.53
N PRO A 36 -6.67 -20.76 7.44
CA PRO A 36 -6.25 -22.08 7.94
C PRO A 36 -5.09 -22.71 7.17
N ILE A 37 -4.93 -22.37 5.88
CA ILE A 37 -3.92 -22.93 4.97
C ILE A 37 -2.71 -22.02 4.87
N LEU A 38 -2.96 -20.71 4.81
CA LEU A 38 -1.95 -19.67 4.65
C LEU A 38 -2.13 -18.63 5.76
N PRO A 39 -1.18 -18.50 6.71
CA PRO A 39 -1.25 -17.48 7.74
C PRO A 39 -1.05 -16.10 7.10
N ILE A 40 -2.17 -15.46 6.74
CA ILE A 40 -2.22 -14.12 6.15
C ILE A 40 -2.87 -13.14 7.10
N ARG A 41 -2.30 -11.93 7.16
CA ARG A 41 -2.82 -10.79 7.92
C ARG A 41 -2.81 -9.56 7.03
N PHE A 42 -3.81 -8.70 7.21
CA PHE A 42 -3.76 -7.35 6.65
C PHE A 42 -2.84 -6.53 7.55
N GLU A 43 -1.55 -6.53 7.22
CA GLU A 43 -0.60 -5.64 7.86
C GLU A 43 -0.54 -4.34 7.07
N GLU A 44 -0.64 -3.22 7.78
CA GLU A 44 -0.41 -1.90 7.23
C GLU A 44 0.95 -1.38 7.67
N LEU A 45 1.65 -0.72 6.75
CA LEU A 45 2.87 0.02 7.03
C LEU A 45 2.54 1.50 7.08
N ARG A 46 3.19 2.18 8.01
CA ARG A 46 3.09 3.61 8.16
C ARG A 46 4.39 4.25 7.71
N LEU A 47 4.34 5.16 6.75
CA LEU A 47 5.51 5.73 6.11
C LEU A 47 5.52 7.25 6.28
N ALA A 48 6.67 7.81 6.66
CA ALA A 48 6.96 9.24 6.51
C ALA A 48 7.71 9.45 5.20
N ILE A 49 7.22 10.38 4.38
CA ILE A 49 7.74 10.67 3.05
C ILE A 49 8.08 12.15 2.98
N LYS A 50 9.22 12.48 2.41
CA LYS A 50 9.60 13.85 2.04
C LYS A 50 9.86 13.92 0.54
N ILE A 51 9.14 14.80 -0.14
CA ILE A 51 9.26 15.08 -1.57
C ILE A 51 9.86 16.47 -1.77
N PRO A 52 10.97 16.62 -2.52
CA PRO A 52 11.54 17.91 -2.88
C PRO A 52 10.55 18.82 -3.63
N ALA A 53 10.76 20.15 -3.54
CA ALA A 53 9.86 21.16 -4.09
C ALA A 53 9.56 20.98 -5.59
N ASP A 54 10.58 20.61 -6.38
CA ASP A 54 10.47 20.42 -7.84
C ASP A 54 9.48 19.32 -8.24
N PHE A 55 9.15 18.41 -7.30
CA PHE A 55 8.37 17.21 -7.54
C PHE A 55 7.06 17.17 -6.74
N ALA A 56 6.96 17.95 -5.67
CA ALA A 56 5.87 17.87 -4.71
C ALA A 56 4.46 18.06 -5.32
N PRO A 57 4.20 19.10 -6.16
CA PRO A 57 2.85 19.31 -6.70
C PRO A 57 2.35 18.17 -7.59
N ARG A 58 3.24 17.57 -8.39
CA ARG A 58 2.88 16.47 -9.28
C ARG A 58 2.80 15.12 -8.58
N ALA A 59 3.60 14.93 -7.53
CA ALA A 59 3.63 13.66 -6.79
C ALA A 59 2.41 13.48 -5.87
N TYR A 60 1.79 14.59 -5.43
CA TYR A 60 0.65 14.57 -4.52
C TYR A 60 -0.48 13.64 -4.98
N GLY A 61 -0.93 13.77 -6.23
CA GLY A 61 -2.06 13.01 -6.75
C GLY A 61 -1.82 11.50 -6.74
N ASP A 62 -0.66 11.07 -7.20
CA ASP A 62 -0.29 9.65 -7.25
C ASP A 62 -0.10 9.05 -5.85
N ILE A 63 0.55 9.80 -4.94
CA ILE A 63 0.76 9.35 -3.55
C ILE A 63 -0.59 9.27 -2.81
N ALA A 64 -1.48 10.23 -3.00
CA ALA A 64 -2.82 10.22 -2.40
C ALA A 64 -3.72 9.11 -2.97
N ALA A 65 -3.57 8.74 -4.25
CA ALA A 65 -4.33 7.65 -4.85
C ALA A 65 -3.83 6.26 -4.40
N GLY A 66 -2.52 6.12 -4.17
CA GLY A 66 -1.89 4.85 -3.78
C GLY A 66 -1.80 4.60 -2.28
N SER A 67 -2.32 5.49 -1.43
CA SER A 67 -2.17 5.39 0.03
C SER A 67 -3.30 6.07 0.80
N VAL A 68 -3.39 5.75 2.09
CA VAL A 68 -4.27 6.48 3.01
C VAL A 68 -3.47 7.60 3.67
N MET A 69 -3.79 8.84 3.34
CA MET A 69 -3.14 10.02 3.91
C MET A 69 -3.54 10.20 5.39
N GLU A 70 -2.56 10.32 6.29
CA GLU A 70 -2.81 10.62 7.70
C GLU A 70 -2.48 12.06 8.07
N LYS A 71 -1.33 12.55 7.59
CA LYS A 71 -0.84 13.90 7.84
C LYS A 71 -0.06 14.38 6.64
N GLU A 72 -0.13 15.67 6.37
CA GLU A 72 0.70 16.30 5.35
C GLU A 72 1.02 17.75 5.71
N GLU A 73 2.15 18.24 5.22
CA GLU A 73 2.59 19.61 5.44
C GLU A 73 3.54 20.08 4.31
N TRP A 74 3.26 21.27 3.78
CA TRP A 74 4.16 22.01 2.91
C TRP A 74 5.18 22.77 3.75
N GLN A 75 6.45 22.54 3.48
CA GLN A 75 7.56 23.16 4.18
C GLN A 75 7.90 24.53 3.56
N LYS A 76 8.59 25.37 4.32
CA LYS A 76 9.01 26.71 3.88
C LYS A 76 9.96 26.70 2.67
N ASP A 77 10.69 25.60 2.48
CA ASP A 77 11.58 25.37 1.34
C ASP A 77 10.83 24.86 0.09
N GLY A 78 9.50 24.77 0.15
CA GLY A 78 8.64 24.24 -0.91
C GLY A 78 8.57 22.71 -0.96
N SER A 79 9.34 22.00 -0.15
CA SER A 79 9.21 20.54 -0.05
C SER A 79 7.89 20.15 0.61
N TRP A 80 7.42 18.95 0.34
CA TRP A 80 6.19 18.40 0.91
C TRP A 80 6.52 17.17 1.74
N VAL A 81 6.01 17.12 2.96
CA VAL A 81 6.19 16.00 3.87
C VAL A 81 4.83 15.40 4.18
N CYS A 82 4.71 14.08 4.14
CA CYS A 82 3.48 13.40 4.50
C CYS A 82 3.73 12.12 5.30
N VAL A 83 2.71 11.72 6.05
CA VAL A 83 2.60 10.43 6.71
C VAL A 83 1.43 9.70 6.10
N VAL A 84 1.70 8.50 5.57
CA VAL A 84 0.70 7.68 4.88
C VAL A 84 0.66 6.27 5.45
N ARG A 85 -0.48 5.61 5.28
CA ARG A 85 -0.61 4.15 5.48
C ARG A 85 -0.79 3.45 4.15
N ILE A 86 -0.09 2.34 3.98
CA ILE A 86 -0.22 1.44 2.83
C ILE A 86 -0.33 -0.01 3.30
N PRO A 87 -0.97 -0.90 2.54
CA PRO A 87 -0.83 -2.33 2.76
C PRO A 87 0.64 -2.75 2.65
N ALA A 88 1.13 -3.55 3.62
CA ALA A 88 2.52 -4.03 3.61
C ALA A 88 2.88 -4.80 2.34
N GLY A 89 1.89 -5.43 1.70
CA GLY A 89 2.05 -6.18 0.45
C GLY A 89 2.47 -5.33 -0.76
N ILE A 90 2.17 -4.03 -0.77
CA ILE A 90 2.52 -3.12 -1.89
C ILE A 90 3.74 -2.25 -1.58
N GLN A 91 4.47 -2.54 -0.50
CA GLN A 91 5.61 -1.72 -0.07
C GLN A 91 6.59 -1.46 -1.22
N GLY A 92 7.06 -2.51 -1.90
CA GLY A 92 8.03 -2.38 -3.01
C GLY A 92 7.53 -1.49 -4.13
N GLU A 93 6.31 -1.73 -4.62
CA GLU A 93 5.67 -0.93 -5.68
C GLU A 93 5.53 0.54 -5.28
N PHE A 94 5.25 0.80 -4.01
CA PHE A 94 5.12 2.16 -3.49
C PHE A 94 6.46 2.88 -3.39
N TYR A 95 7.54 2.19 -3.03
CA TYR A 95 8.90 2.75 -3.10
C TYR A 95 9.29 3.08 -4.55
N ASP A 96 8.98 2.19 -5.49
CA ASP A 96 9.27 2.40 -6.91
C ASP A 96 8.48 3.58 -7.49
N LEU A 97 7.22 3.74 -7.09
CA LEU A 97 6.39 4.90 -7.43
C LEU A 97 7.06 6.20 -6.98
N ILE A 98 7.47 6.30 -5.72
CA ILE A 98 8.11 7.50 -5.17
C ILE A 98 9.40 7.79 -5.94
N ASN A 99 10.26 6.78 -6.11
CA ASN A 99 11.50 6.92 -6.87
C ASN A 99 11.26 7.43 -8.30
N LYS A 100 10.24 6.93 -8.99
CA LYS A 100 9.87 7.38 -10.33
C LYS A 100 9.41 8.84 -10.33
N LEU A 101 8.58 9.24 -9.38
CA LEU A 101 8.04 10.61 -9.29
C LEU A 101 9.13 11.64 -8.99
N THR A 102 10.10 11.27 -8.17
CA THR A 102 11.16 12.15 -7.68
C THR A 102 12.52 11.93 -8.33
N LYS A 103 12.63 11.05 -9.33
CA LYS A 103 13.91 10.62 -9.91
C LYS A 103 14.92 10.14 -8.86
N GLY A 104 14.43 9.49 -7.80
CA GLY A 104 15.22 8.98 -6.67
C GLY A 104 15.56 9.99 -5.56
N GLU A 105 15.11 11.25 -5.67
CA GLU A 105 15.42 12.27 -4.65
C GLU A 105 14.43 12.30 -3.46
N GLY A 106 13.33 11.55 -3.54
CA GLY A 106 12.35 11.41 -2.48
C GLY A 106 12.90 10.59 -1.33
N GLN A 107 12.58 10.99 -0.10
CA GLN A 107 13.00 10.27 1.10
C GLN A 107 11.81 9.54 1.69
N VAL A 108 11.99 8.27 2.03
CA VAL A 108 10.95 7.43 2.63
C VAL A 108 11.50 6.77 3.89
N LYS A 109 10.77 6.88 4.99
CA LYS A 109 11.11 6.29 6.27
C LYS A 109 9.91 5.52 6.82
N ILE A 110 10.14 4.25 7.17
CA ILE A 110 9.13 3.46 7.87
C ILE A 110 8.99 3.99 9.30
N LEU A 111 7.76 4.33 9.69
CA LEU A 111 7.37 4.62 11.05
C LEU A 111 6.90 3.30 11.68
N ASN A 112 7.24 3.07 12.95
CA ASN A 112 7.00 1.80 13.63
C ASN A 112 5.57 1.27 13.38
N GLN A 113 5.49 -0.05 13.13
CA GLN A 113 4.24 -0.78 12.86
C GLN A 113 3.22 -0.49 13.96
N VAL A 114 2.02 -0.08 13.56
CA VAL A 114 0.86 -0.05 14.45
C VAL A 114 0.52 -1.52 14.72
N TYR A 115 0.73 -1.97 15.96
CA TYR A 115 0.40 -3.33 16.42
C TYR A 115 -1.12 -3.55 16.45
#